data_AF-X1SMA9-F1
#
_entry.id   AF-X1SMA9-F1
#
_cell.length_a   1.000
_cell.length_b   1.000
_cell.length_c   1.000
_cell.angle_alpha   90.00
_cell.angle_beta   90.00
_cell.angle_gamma   90.00
#
_symmetry.space_group_name_H-M   'P 1'
#
loop_
_entity.id
_entity.type
_entity.pdbx_description
1 polymer ?
#
loop_
_entity_poly.entity_id
_entity_poly.type
_entity_poly.pdbx_seq_one_letter_code
_entity_poly.pdbx_strand_id
1 'polypeptide(L)'
;EMVDETLHTLLNPIMKMMGRSINRRSKETWLTSTQVNTLFRQGKITEGLWTETIASEGYEDILGRFLYQSEIPYPSIPDLVLYSRYHGDPDNPWSEIQEWFDIPARDWPVWRWLGLQRINTLQAQSLFKRGKIYEPDFYDEIARIGWADYDRDNIKDLAYILPNPMLLVQGGLMQETSDEDIIKHISMGDIHPDYARTYLDAVLTKPASQDIIAYELRKDPSLASLPDRLRKIGIHPDYNTLYKELAYQIPPVADIITMAVREAFTPDIAAKFGQYEDYPPDLEMWAMKKGLSKEWSQRYWAAHWNLPSPLQGFEMLHRGVINVGELNMLLRALDVMPFWRDKLTQIAYRRLTRVDIRRMYKAGVITVVEVYESYLQHGYNPENAKRMTDFTVAWAMPKHASITRSDILTAYKNRMITRTEASDLLADMGEEYYHREFMLKAVDYKKELELTENKIKGIRNLYKRRVYDSDKTTDELSKLDLPAEEISDLMTQWYYEVKAEVPRRWTTAQVLSFIKEGLITKERGIVELGLIGYDTEHIDIYVKSI
;
A
#
# COMPACT_ATOMS: atom_id res chain seq x y z
N GLU A 1 23.26 -116.03 52.56
CA GLU A 1 23.70 -114.64 52.80
C GLU A 1 22.65 -113.58 52.44
N MET A 2 21.78 -113.73 51.43
CA MET A 2 20.77 -112.70 51.08
C MET A 2 19.59 -112.45 52.05
N VAL A 3 19.37 -113.33 53.04
CA VAL A 3 18.26 -113.19 54.02
C VAL A 3 18.69 -112.39 55.27
N ASP A 4 20.00 -112.29 55.52
CA ASP A 4 20.53 -111.65 56.72
C ASP A 4 20.62 -110.12 56.55
N GLU A 5 20.99 -109.66 55.36
CA GLU A 5 21.05 -108.23 55.02
C GLU A 5 19.67 -107.55 54.98
N THR A 6 18.62 -108.27 54.56
CA THR A 6 17.25 -107.76 54.46
C THR A 6 16.55 -107.64 55.82
N LEU A 7 16.84 -108.54 56.76
CA LEU A 7 16.37 -108.43 58.15
C LEU A 7 17.09 -107.28 58.89
N HIS A 8 18.38 -107.11 58.65
CA HIS A 8 19.20 -106.04 59.24
C HIS A 8 18.76 -104.65 58.81
N THR A 9 18.29 -104.48 57.57
CA THR A 9 17.79 -103.19 57.05
C THR A 9 16.39 -102.84 57.55
N LEU A 10 15.51 -103.83 57.79
CA LEU A 10 14.15 -103.62 58.31
C LEU A 10 14.10 -103.38 59.83
N LEU A 11 15.00 -104.01 60.60
CA LEU A 11 15.02 -103.90 62.07
C LEU A 11 15.76 -102.67 62.60
N ASN A 12 16.68 -102.11 61.81
CA ASN A 12 17.51 -100.97 62.22
C ASN A 12 16.70 -99.71 62.64
N PRO A 13 15.65 -99.30 61.90
CA PRO A 13 14.82 -98.16 62.29
C PRO A 13 14.02 -98.41 63.58
N ILE A 14 13.53 -99.64 63.78
CA ILE A 14 12.74 -100.04 64.96
C ILE A 14 13.63 -100.12 66.20
N MET A 15 14.83 -100.72 66.08
CA MET A 15 15.82 -100.74 67.15
C MET A 15 16.31 -99.33 67.52
N LYS A 16 16.51 -98.44 66.53
CA LYS A 16 16.82 -97.02 66.81
C LYS A 16 15.68 -96.31 67.53
N MET A 17 14.41 -96.59 67.20
CA MET A 17 13.27 -96.01 67.93
C MET A 17 13.15 -96.54 69.36
N MET A 18 13.34 -97.85 69.59
CA MET A 18 13.34 -98.45 70.93
C MET A 18 14.52 -97.94 71.78
N GLY A 19 15.73 -97.87 71.23
CA GLY A 19 16.89 -97.30 71.91
C GLY A 19 16.69 -95.83 72.30
N ARG A 20 16.07 -95.03 71.41
CA ARG A 20 15.69 -93.64 71.71
C ARG A 20 14.60 -93.52 72.78
N SER A 21 13.67 -94.48 72.86
CA SER A 21 12.62 -94.53 73.90
C SER A 21 13.20 -94.83 75.28
N ILE A 22 14.11 -95.81 75.37
CA ILE A 22 14.74 -96.23 76.64
C ILE A 22 15.69 -95.14 77.18
N ASN A 23 16.52 -94.55 76.32
CA ASN A 23 17.54 -93.58 76.73
C ASN A 23 17.01 -92.14 76.85
N ARG A 24 15.70 -91.91 76.64
CA ARG A 24 15.09 -90.56 76.68
C ARG A 24 15.20 -89.89 78.06
N ARG A 25 15.30 -90.68 79.14
CA ARG A 25 15.43 -90.17 80.52
C ARG A 25 16.86 -90.17 81.06
N SER A 26 17.79 -90.93 80.46
CA SER A 26 19.18 -91.06 80.92
C SER A 26 20.10 -89.93 80.46
N LYS A 27 19.71 -89.15 79.43
CA LYS A 27 20.49 -88.04 78.86
C LYS A 27 21.92 -88.46 78.43
N GLU A 28 22.08 -89.69 77.95
CA GLU A 28 23.39 -90.28 77.62
C GLU A 28 23.94 -89.89 76.24
N THR A 29 23.22 -89.08 75.45
CA THR A 29 23.68 -88.69 74.10
C THR A 29 24.51 -87.41 74.18
N TRP A 30 25.82 -87.54 73.95
CA TRP A 30 26.75 -86.43 73.86
C TRP A 30 26.84 -85.89 72.42
N LEU A 31 27.24 -84.63 72.29
CA LEU A 31 27.61 -84.07 70.98
C LEU A 31 28.91 -84.72 70.51
N THR A 32 29.12 -84.83 69.19
CA THR A 32 30.38 -85.35 68.65
C THR A 32 31.51 -84.32 68.71
N SER A 33 32.78 -84.73 68.70
CA SER A 33 33.94 -83.81 68.66
C SER A 33 33.81 -82.74 67.58
N THR A 34 33.43 -83.09 66.34
CA THR A 34 33.21 -82.13 65.25
C THR A 34 32.08 -81.13 65.54
N GLN A 35 30.97 -81.59 66.13
CA GLN A 35 29.86 -80.71 66.53
C GLN A 35 30.26 -79.75 67.64
N VAL A 36 30.98 -80.26 68.64
CA VAL A 36 31.47 -79.49 69.79
C VAL A 36 32.54 -78.50 69.38
N ASN A 37 33.48 -78.88 68.50
CA ASN A 37 34.48 -77.98 67.92
C ASN A 37 33.84 -76.81 67.18
N THR A 38 32.81 -77.08 66.37
CA THR A 38 32.04 -76.05 65.66
C THR A 38 31.38 -75.08 66.64
N LEU A 39 30.66 -75.60 67.64
CA LEU A 39 29.98 -74.77 68.63
C LEU A 39 30.96 -73.99 69.51
N PHE A 40 32.09 -74.58 69.88
CA PHE A 40 33.13 -73.95 70.66
C PHE A 40 33.78 -72.80 69.91
N ARG A 41 34.11 -73.00 68.63
CA ARG A 41 34.66 -71.94 67.75
C ARG A 41 33.71 -70.76 67.57
N GLN A 42 32.41 -71.02 67.55
CA GLN A 42 31.37 -69.99 67.46
C GLN A 42 31.05 -69.34 68.82
N GLY A 43 31.77 -69.68 69.89
CA GLY A 43 31.58 -69.16 71.24
C GLY A 43 30.25 -69.60 71.88
N LYS A 44 29.67 -70.71 71.43
CA LYS A 44 28.33 -71.18 71.86
C LYS A 44 28.36 -72.13 73.07
N ILE A 45 29.53 -72.65 73.42
CA ILE A 45 29.74 -73.53 74.58
C ILE A 45 31.01 -73.13 75.34
N THR A 46 31.12 -73.56 76.59
CA THR A 46 32.30 -73.28 77.45
C THR A 46 33.44 -74.27 77.19
N GLU A 47 34.68 -73.88 77.51
CA GLU A 47 35.85 -74.75 77.41
C GLU A 47 35.70 -76.02 78.27
N GLY A 48 35.06 -75.92 79.43
CA GLY A 48 34.75 -77.09 80.27
C GLY A 48 33.86 -78.09 79.56
N LEU A 49 32.76 -77.64 78.92
CA LEU A 49 31.88 -78.54 78.16
C LEU A 49 32.56 -79.11 76.91
N TRP A 50 33.43 -78.32 76.26
CA TRP A 50 34.26 -78.79 75.16
C TRP A 50 35.20 -79.92 75.61
N THR A 51 35.94 -79.70 76.71
CA THR A 51 36.93 -80.65 77.24
C THR A 51 36.29 -81.97 77.66
N GLU A 52 35.19 -81.91 78.43
CA GLU A 52 34.46 -83.11 78.86
C GLU A 52 33.93 -83.92 77.66
N THR A 53 33.48 -83.24 76.60
CA THR A 53 32.94 -83.94 75.43
C THR A 53 34.07 -84.56 74.59
N ILE A 54 35.19 -83.85 74.41
CA ILE A 54 36.38 -84.39 73.72
C ILE A 54 36.97 -85.58 74.48
N ALA A 55 37.06 -85.50 75.82
CA ALA A 55 37.55 -86.58 76.66
C ALA A 55 36.60 -87.80 76.66
N SER A 56 35.28 -87.58 76.64
CA SER A 56 34.29 -88.67 76.54
C SER A 56 34.32 -89.42 75.20
N GLU A 57 34.82 -88.81 74.12
CA GLU A 57 35.12 -89.50 72.86
C GLU A 57 36.49 -90.21 72.85
N GLY A 58 37.26 -90.13 73.95
CA GLY A 58 38.53 -90.83 74.12
C GLY A 58 39.75 -90.12 73.53
N TYR A 59 39.64 -88.83 73.17
CA TYR A 59 40.79 -88.04 72.77
C TYR A 59 41.60 -87.59 73.99
N GLU A 60 42.92 -87.73 73.90
CA GLU A 60 43.87 -86.98 74.73
C GLU A 60 43.72 -85.47 74.46
N ASP A 61 43.86 -84.62 75.48
CA ASP A 61 43.63 -83.16 75.39
C ASP A 61 44.35 -82.52 74.20
N ILE A 62 45.61 -82.92 73.94
CA ILE A 62 46.42 -82.39 72.83
C ILE A 62 45.89 -82.84 71.47
N LEU A 63 45.43 -84.08 71.34
CA LEU A 63 44.89 -84.61 70.09
C LEU A 63 43.51 -83.99 69.80
N GLY A 64 42.70 -83.76 70.84
CA GLY A 64 41.45 -83.01 70.73
C GLY A 64 41.67 -81.56 70.27
N ARG A 65 42.71 -80.89 70.77
CA ARG A 65 43.12 -79.55 70.31
C ARG A 65 43.59 -79.56 68.85
N PHE A 66 44.38 -80.55 68.43
CA PHE A 66 44.78 -80.67 67.03
C PHE A 66 43.61 -80.99 66.11
N LEU A 67 42.67 -81.83 66.54
CA LEU A 67 41.42 -82.06 65.81
C LEU A 67 40.64 -80.74 65.65
N TYR A 68 40.46 -79.98 66.74
CA TYR A 68 39.84 -78.65 66.71
C TYR A 68 40.53 -77.70 65.72
N GLN A 69 41.86 -77.65 65.73
CA GLN A 69 42.66 -76.81 64.84
C GLN A 69 42.56 -77.25 63.38
N SER A 70 42.60 -78.56 63.10
CA SER A 70 42.47 -79.12 61.74
C SER A 70 41.11 -78.84 61.11
N GLU A 71 40.07 -78.70 61.92
CA GLU A 71 38.73 -78.34 61.47
C GLU A 71 38.55 -76.82 61.27
N ILE A 72 39.54 -75.99 61.64
CA ILE A 72 39.48 -74.53 61.38
C ILE A 72 39.60 -74.32 59.87
N PRO A 73 38.67 -73.57 59.22
CA PRO A 73 38.85 -73.18 57.84
C PRO A 73 40.20 -72.47 57.68
N TYR A 74 41.10 -73.08 56.93
CA TYR A 74 42.37 -72.49 56.57
C TYR A 74 42.21 -71.73 55.23
N PRO A 75 42.86 -70.57 55.03
CA PRO A 75 42.79 -69.88 53.75
C PRO A 75 43.19 -70.78 52.59
N SER A 76 42.56 -70.58 51.42
CA SER A 76 42.92 -71.37 50.24
C SER A 76 44.33 -70.99 49.76
N ILE A 77 45.01 -71.88 49.04
CA ILE A 77 46.35 -71.57 48.50
C ILE A 77 46.34 -70.28 47.65
N PRO A 78 45.34 -70.00 46.77
CA PRO A 78 45.23 -68.72 46.08
C PRO A 78 45.12 -67.50 47.01
N ASP A 79 44.37 -67.60 48.11
CA ASP A 79 44.25 -66.51 49.09
C ASP A 79 45.57 -66.26 49.80
N LEU A 80 46.32 -67.32 50.11
CA LEU A 80 47.66 -67.21 50.67
C LEU A 80 48.64 -66.63 49.67
N VAL A 81 48.58 -67.02 48.39
CA VAL A 81 49.40 -66.41 47.33
C VAL A 81 49.12 -64.91 47.22
N LEU A 82 47.84 -64.52 47.29
CA LEU A 82 47.45 -63.11 47.27
C LEU A 82 47.98 -62.38 48.51
N TYR A 83 47.76 -62.93 49.70
CA TYR A 83 48.30 -62.40 50.96
C TYR A 83 49.81 -62.19 50.87
N SER A 84 50.54 -63.22 50.42
CA SER A 84 51.99 -63.18 50.28
C SER A 84 52.49 -62.11 49.32
N ARG A 85 51.72 -61.73 48.28
CA ARG A 85 52.07 -60.61 47.40
C ARG A 85 51.94 -59.24 48.08
N TYR A 86 51.06 -59.09 49.06
CA TYR A 86 50.88 -57.84 49.81
C TYR A 86 51.84 -57.72 51.00
N HIS A 87 52.33 -58.84 51.52
CA HIS A 87 53.14 -58.89 52.73
C HIS A 87 54.62 -59.28 52.48
N GLY A 88 54.95 -59.86 51.32
CA GLY A 88 56.30 -60.16 50.87
C GLY A 88 56.66 -59.47 49.54
N ASP A 89 57.47 -60.13 48.70
CA ASP A 89 57.79 -59.67 47.34
C ASP A 89 56.60 -59.92 46.40
N PRO A 90 55.98 -58.86 45.82
CA PRO A 90 54.83 -59.01 44.94
C PRO A 90 55.10 -59.82 43.67
N ASP A 91 56.32 -59.83 43.13
CA ASP A 91 56.67 -60.55 41.90
C ASP A 91 57.17 -61.99 42.17
N ASN A 92 57.61 -62.23 43.41
CA ASN A 92 58.09 -63.52 43.89
C ASN A 92 57.56 -63.90 45.30
N PRO A 93 56.25 -64.23 45.43
CA PRO A 93 55.63 -64.51 46.73
C PRO A 93 56.06 -65.83 47.40
N TRP A 94 57.04 -66.54 46.83
CA TRP A 94 57.43 -67.88 47.26
C TRP A 94 57.95 -67.93 48.70
N SER A 95 58.83 -67.01 49.09
CA SER A 95 59.42 -67.03 50.43
C SER A 95 58.36 -66.82 51.51
N GLU A 96 57.43 -65.89 51.27
CA GLU A 96 56.38 -65.52 52.22
C GLU A 96 55.33 -66.64 52.36
N ILE A 97 54.88 -67.25 51.26
CA ILE A 97 53.85 -68.30 51.36
C ILE A 97 54.34 -69.55 52.09
N GLN A 98 55.64 -69.86 51.99
CA GLN A 98 56.26 -71.00 52.66
C GLN A 98 56.24 -70.88 54.20
N GLU A 99 56.10 -69.67 54.75
CA GLU A 99 55.92 -69.45 56.19
C GLU A 99 54.53 -69.90 56.68
N TRP A 100 53.54 -69.90 55.79
CA TRP A 100 52.14 -70.19 56.11
C TRP A 100 51.72 -71.59 55.63
N PHE A 101 52.15 -72.02 54.45
CA PHE A 101 51.78 -73.30 53.86
C PHE A 101 52.94 -73.91 53.06
N ASP A 102 53.31 -75.15 53.38
CA ASP A 102 54.34 -75.90 52.68
C ASP A 102 53.85 -76.34 51.30
N ILE A 103 54.15 -75.55 50.28
CA ILE A 103 53.87 -75.88 48.88
C ILE A 103 55.08 -76.61 48.30
N PRO A 104 54.95 -77.81 47.74
CA PRO A 104 56.06 -78.46 47.04
C PRO A 104 56.58 -77.60 45.89
N ALA A 105 57.91 -77.50 45.75
CA ALA A 105 58.55 -76.72 44.67
C ALA A 105 58.07 -77.12 43.25
N ARG A 106 57.67 -78.39 43.08
CA ARG A 106 57.08 -78.91 41.84
C ARG A 106 55.75 -78.23 41.49
N ASP A 107 54.92 -77.93 42.48
CA ASP A 107 53.54 -77.46 42.28
C ASP A 107 53.46 -75.93 42.28
N TRP A 108 54.49 -75.26 42.79
CA TRP A 108 54.58 -73.80 42.83
C TRP A 108 54.28 -73.09 41.50
N PRO A 109 54.80 -73.52 40.33
CA PRO A 109 54.55 -72.80 39.09
C PRO A 109 53.06 -72.70 38.75
N VAL A 110 52.26 -73.71 39.11
CA VAL A 110 50.81 -73.74 38.89
C VAL A 110 50.12 -72.75 39.82
N TRP A 111 50.41 -72.79 41.12
CA TRP A 111 49.82 -71.87 42.11
C TRP A 111 50.22 -70.41 41.87
N ARG A 112 51.48 -70.16 41.51
CA ARG A 112 51.98 -68.84 41.14
C ARG A 112 51.18 -68.28 39.96
N TRP A 113 50.93 -69.09 38.94
CA TRP A 113 50.14 -68.68 37.77
C TRP A 113 48.67 -68.45 38.12
N LEU A 114 48.04 -69.35 38.89
CA LEU A 114 46.64 -69.21 39.32
C LEU A 114 46.40 -67.95 40.16
N GLY A 115 47.41 -67.50 40.92
CA GLY A 115 47.38 -66.26 41.69
C GLY A 115 47.56 -64.98 40.88
N LEU A 116 47.76 -65.05 39.56
CA LEU A 116 47.88 -63.86 38.70
C LEU A 116 46.51 -63.41 38.19
N GLN A 117 46.34 -62.07 38.12
CA GLN A 117 45.31 -61.47 37.29
C GLN A 117 45.63 -61.70 35.82
N ARG A 118 44.60 -61.94 35.01
CA ARG A 118 44.71 -62.22 33.57
C ARG A 118 43.84 -61.23 32.81
N ILE A 119 44.24 -60.93 31.58
CA ILE A 119 43.42 -60.12 30.69
C ILE A 119 42.10 -60.86 30.48
N ASN A 120 40.98 -60.20 30.74
CA ASN A 120 39.67 -60.74 30.40
C ASN A 120 39.21 -60.27 29.01
N THR A 121 38.13 -60.85 28.49
CA THR A 121 37.60 -60.54 27.15
C THR A 121 37.42 -59.03 26.91
N LEU A 122 36.84 -58.31 27.87
CA LEU A 122 36.55 -56.87 27.75
C LEU A 122 37.84 -56.03 27.76
N GLN A 123 38.83 -56.44 28.54
CA GLN A 123 40.15 -55.81 28.58
C GLN A 123 40.90 -56.06 27.26
N ALA A 124 40.86 -57.28 26.72
CA ALA A 124 41.44 -57.61 25.42
C ALA A 124 40.80 -56.76 24.29
N GLN A 125 39.47 -56.70 24.22
CA GLN A 125 38.75 -55.85 23.27
C GLN A 125 39.12 -54.37 23.43
N SER A 126 39.27 -53.88 24.66
CA SER A 126 39.64 -52.49 24.94
C SER A 126 41.07 -52.18 24.50
N LEU A 127 42.02 -53.11 24.71
CA LEU A 127 43.39 -52.98 24.26
C LEU A 127 43.48 -53.01 22.73
N PHE A 128 42.71 -53.88 22.07
CA PHE A 128 42.62 -53.97 20.62
C PHE A 128 42.09 -52.66 20.01
N LYS A 129 40.94 -52.17 20.50
CA LYS A 129 40.37 -50.87 20.06
C LYS A 129 41.32 -49.68 20.22
N ARG A 130 42.17 -49.72 21.25
CA ARG A 130 43.15 -48.66 21.55
C ARG A 130 44.46 -48.84 20.77
N GLY A 131 44.56 -49.84 19.90
CA GLY A 131 45.75 -50.14 19.10
C GLY A 131 46.95 -50.58 19.95
N LYS A 132 46.70 -51.20 21.12
CA LYS A 132 47.77 -51.69 22.02
C LYS A 132 48.14 -53.15 21.76
N ILE A 133 47.22 -53.91 21.17
CA ILE A 133 47.45 -55.25 20.64
C ILE A 133 46.88 -55.29 19.23
N TYR A 134 47.51 -56.04 18.34
CA TYR A 134 47.07 -56.18 16.95
C TYR A 134 46.19 -57.42 16.79
N GLU A 135 45.57 -57.56 15.62
CA GLU A 135 44.58 -58.61 15.36
C GLU A 135 45.08 -60.04 15.64
N PRO A 136 46.29 -60.46 15.21
CA PRO A 136 46.82 -61.78 15.57
C PRO A 136 46.97 -61.97 17.08
N ASP A 137 47.52 -60.98 17.79
CA ASP A 137 47.73 -61.02 19.24
C ASP A 137 46.41 -61.06 20.02
N PHE A 138 45.38 -60.36 19.51
CA PHE A 138 44.04 -60.39 20.08
C PHE A 138 43.43 -61.79 19.97
N TYR A 139 43.52 -62.44 18.82
CA TYR A 139 42.99 -63.78 18.64
C TYR A 139 43.69 -64.82 19.51
N ASP A 140 45.01 -64.69 19.67
CA ASP A 140 45.78 -65.52 20.59
C ASP A 140 45.32 -65.34 22.04
N GLU A 141 45.11 -64.10 22.49
CA GLU A 141 44.65 -63.82 23.85
C GLU A 141 43.21 -64.30 24.09
N ILE A 142 42.31 -64.09 23.13
CA ILE A 142 40.93 -64.58 23.16
C ILE A 142 40.88 -66.11 23.19
N ALA A 143 41.78 -66.78 22.46
CA ALA A 143 41.94 -68.23 22.51
C ALA A 143 42.41 -68.70 23.89
N ARG A 144 43.39 -68.04 24.51
CA ARG A 144 43.87 -68.35 25.87
C ARG A 144 42.79 -68.16 26.93
N ILE A 145 41.91 -67.18 26.76
CA ILE A 145 40.76 -66.93 27.65
C ILE A 145 39.72 -68.07 27.55
N GLY A 146 39.66 -68.76 26.41
CA GLY A 146 38.82 -69.96 26.22
C GLY A 146 37.73 -69.83 25.16
N TRP A 147 37.73 -68.79 24.33
CA TRP A 147 36.78 -68.68 23.23
C TRP A 147 37.16 -69.63 22.08
N ALA A 148 36.15 -70.36 21.60
CA ALA A 148 36.27 -71.21 20.42
C ALA A 148 36.64 -70.40 19.17
N ASP A 149 37.28 -71.04 18.20
CA ASP A 149 37.73 -70.41 16.95
C ASP A 149 36.59 -69.74 16.17
N TYR A 150 35.43 -70.39 16.09
CA TYR A 150 34.25 -69.89 15.38
C TYR A 150 33.59 -68.66 16.02
N ASP A 151 33.89 -68.35 17.29
CA ASP A 151 33.32 -67.19 17.99
C ASP A 151 34.24 -65.96 17.96
N ARG A 152 35.54 -66.13 17.67
CA ARG A 152 36.54 -65.07 17.91
C ARG A 152 36.30 -63.83 17.06
N ASP A 153 35.84 -64.00 15.83
CA ASP A 153 35.48 -62.88 14.95
C ASP A 153 34.29 -62.08 15.50
N ASN A 154 33.27 -62.77 16.01
CA ASN A 154 32.11 -62.12 16.65
C ASN A 154 32.55 -61.37 17.92
N ILE A 155 33.43 -61.97 18.73
CA ILE A 155 33.98 -61.31 19.92
C ILE A 155 34.86 -60.11 19.53
N LYS A 156 35.58 -60.16 18.42
CA LYS A 156 36.30 -58.99 17.90
C LYS A 156 35.34 -57.88 17.51
N ASP A 157 34.29 -58.20 16.75
CA ASP A 157 33.32 -57.22 16.26
C ASP A 157 32.55 -56.54 17.40
N LEU A 158 32.15 -57.31 18.42
CA LEU A 158 31.56 -56.81 19.67
C LEU A 158 32.45 -55.81 20.44
N ALA A 159 33.73 -55.67 20.07
CA ALA A 159 34.54 -54.60 20.63
C ALA A 159 33.97 -53.23 20.23
N TYR A 160 33.46 -53.07 19.02
CA TYR A 160 33.01 -51.79 18.48
C TYR A 160 31.56 -51.50 18.86
N ILE A 161 31.24 -50.22 18.99
CA ILE A 161 29.87 -49.75 19.18
C ILE A 161 29.36 -49.36 17.80
N LEU A 162 28.17 -49.83 17.43
CA LEU A 162 27.50 -49.41 16.23
C LEU A 162 26.99 -47.97 16.38
N PRO A 163 27.04 -47.13 15.33
CA PRO A 163 26.36 -45.84 15.36
C PRO A 163 24.89 -46.01 15.70
N ASN A 164 24.31 -45.04 16.40
CA ASN A 164 22.88 -45.12 16.70
C ASN A 164 22.07 -45.16 15.38
N PRO A 165 20.84 -45.73 15.40
CA PRO A 165 20.01 -45.86 14.20
C PRO A 165 19.76 -44.55 13.46
N MET A 166 19.64 -43.42 14.18
CA MET A 166 19.45 -42.10 13.57
C MET A 166 20.63 -41.70 12.69
N LEU A 167 21.86 -41.91 13.16
CA LEU A 167 23.07 -41.63 12.40
C LEU A 167 23.22 -42.58 11.20
N LEU A 168 22.83 -43.85 11.36
CA LEU A 168 22.79 -44.81 10.25
C LEU A 168 21.81 -44.37 9.16
N VAL A 169 20.63 -43.85 9.54
CA VAL A 169 19.67 -43.25 8.60
C VAL A 169 20.25 -42.01 7.93
N GLN A 170 20.75 -41.04 8.69
CA GLN A 170 21.27 -39.78 8.15
C GLN A 170 22.48 -40.00 7.22
N GLY A 171 23.41 -40.86 7.63
CA GLY A 171 24.56 -41.24 6.82
C GLY A 171 24.15 -41.97 5.54
N GLY A 172 23.22 -42.93 5.64
CA GLY A 172 22.70 -43.67 4.48
C GLY A 172 21.98 -42.77 3.48
N LEU A 173 21.13 -41.84 3.96
CA LEU A 173 20.46 -40.86 3.10
C LEU A 173 21.46 -39.95 2.37
N MET A 174 22.49 -39.47 3.08
CA MET A 174 23.55 -38.64 2.48
C MET A 174 24.39 -39.40 1.45
N GLN A 175 24.52 -40.73 1.62
CA GLN A 175 25.26 -41.62 0.72
C GLN A 175 24.40 -42.20 -0.41
N GLU A 176 23.11 -41.83 -0.50
CA GLU A 176 22.16 -42.36 -1.48
C GLU A 176 22.00 -43.89 -1.39
N THR A 177 22.17 -44.45 -0.18
CA THR A 177 21.94 -45.86 0.11
C THR A 177 20.45 -46.22 -0.07
N SER A 178 20.15 -47.43 -0.52
CA SER A 178 18.77 -47.90 -0.69
C SER A 178 17.99 -47.90 0.63
N ASP A 179 16.66 -47.71 0.55
CA ASP A 179 15.77 -47.81 1.71
C ASP A 179 15.89 -49.19 2.39
N GLU A 180 16.02 -50.27 1.61
CA GLU A 180 16.17 -51.63 2.14
C GLU A 180 17.46 -51.78 2.98
N ASP A 181 18.57 -51.22 2.51
CA ASP A 181 19.84 -51.25 3.23
C ASP A 181 19.84 -50.34 4.46
N ILE A 182 19.20 -49.16 4.39
CA ILE A 182 19.01 -48.29 5.55
C ILE A 182 18.18 -49.01 6.63
N ILE A 183 17.10 -49.69 6.24
CA ILE A 183 16.25 -50.47 7.16
C ILE A 183 17.06 -51.58 7.83
N LYS A 184 17.92 -52.27 7.09
CA LYS A 184 18.83 -53.28 7.64
C LYS A 184 19.80 -52.67 8.66
N HIS A 185 20.40 -51.51 8.35
CA HIS A 185 21.32 -50.82 9.25
C HIS A 185 20.61 -50.33 10.53
N ILE A 186 19.38 -49.81 10.44
CA ILE A 186 18.56 -49.46 11.61
C ILE A 186 18.45 -50.65 12.57
N SER A 187 18.21 -51.85 12.04
CA SER A 187 18.11 -53.06 12.86
C SER A 187 19.42 -53.52 13.48
N MET A 188 20.55 -53.28 12.81
CA MET A 188 21.86 -53.49 13.41
C MET A 188 22.07 -52.56 14.62
N GLY A 189 21.53 -51.34 14.58
CA GLY A 189 21.57 -50.37 15.68
C GLY A 189 20.56 -50.61 16.82
N ASP A 190 20.22 -51.86 17.12
CA ASP A 190 19.32 -52.28 18.21
C ASP A 190 17.82 -51.97 18.06
N ILE A 191 17.35 -51.53 16.88
CA ILE A 191 15.90 -51.41 16.61
C ILE A 191 15.36 -52.73 16.09
N HIS A 192 14.32 -53.28 16.73
CA HIS A 192 13.71 -54.52 16.26
C HIS A 192 13.30 -54.42 14.77
N PRO A 193 13.57 -55.42 13.92
CA PRO A 193 13.27 -55.39 12.48
C PRO A 193 11.84 -54.97 12.13
N ASP A 194 10.85 -55.45 12.90
CA ASP A 194 9.43 -55.08 12.73
C ASP A 194 9.16 -53.56 12.84
N TYR A 195 10.04 -52.81 13.51
CA TYR A 195 9.91 -51.37 13.70
C TYR A 195 10.90 -50.56 12.87
N ALA A 196 11.81 -51.19 12.13
CA ALA A 196 12.85 -50.47 11.39
C ALA A 196 12.28 -49.55 10.31
N ARG A 197 11.24 -49.99 9.59
CA ARG A 197 10.50 -49.13 8.63
C ARG A 197 9.80 -47.98 9.34
N THR A 198 9.10 -48.27 10.43
CA THR A 198 8.43 -47.25 11.26
C THR A 198 9.42 -46.21 11.79
N TYR A 199 10.63 -46.64 12.17
CA TYR A 199 11.72 -45.77 12.60
C TYR A 199 12.17 -44.86 11.45
N LEU A 200 12.44 -45.42 10.27
CA LEU A 200 12.81 -44.66 9.08
C LEU A 200 11.76 -43.58 8.78
N ASP A 201 10.50 -43.98 8.64
CA ASP A 201 9.39 -43.06 8.32
C ASP A 201 9.20 -41.99 9.43
N ALA A 202 9.53 -42.31 10.69
CA ALA A 202 9.51 -41.35 11.79
C ALA A 202 10.69 -40.36 11.76
N VAL A 203 11.87 -40.79 11.30
CA VAL A 203 13.06 -39.93 11.17
C VAL A 203 12.97 -39.00 9.95
N LEU A 204 12.38 -39.48 8.86
CA LEU A 204 12.22 -38.69 7.65
C LEU A 204 11.47 -37.38 7.96
N THR A 205 12.01 -36.30 7.39
CA THR A 205 11.46 -34.96 7.59
C THR A 205 10.07 -34.90 6.97
N LYS A 206 9.10 -34.45 7.76
CA LYS A 206 7.74 -34.20 7.27
C LYS A 206 7.62 -32.77 6.74
N PRO A 207 6.70 -32.50 5.79
CA PRO A 207 6.41 -31.15 5.34
C PRO A 207 6.02 -30.23 6.51
N ALA A 208 6.36 -28.95 6.42
CA ALA A 208 5.91 -27.97 7.41
C ALA A 208 4.38 -27.85 7.40
N SER A 209 3.78 -27.53 8.55
CA SER A 209 2.32 -27.38 8.66
C SER A 209 1.76 -26.35 7.68
N GLN A 210 2.49 -25.26 7.42
CA GLN A 210 2.12 -24.24 6.44
C GLN A 210 2.11 -24.75 4.99
N ASP A 211 3.06 -25.63 4.62
CA ASP A 211 3.10 -26.22 3.28
C ASP A 211 1.91 -27.17 3.08
N ILE A 212 1.56 -27.94 4.11
CA ILE A 212 0.38 -28.80 4.11
C ILE A 212 -0.89 -27.96 3.92
N ILE A 213 -1.03 -26.87 4.68
CA ILE A 213 -2.19 -25.97 4.57
C ILE A 213 -2.27 -25.39 3.17
N ALA A 214 -1.17 -24.85 2.64
CA ALA A 214 -1.14 -24.29 1.29
C ALA A 214 -1.42 -25.34 0.21
N TYR A 215 -0.95 -26.58 0.38
CA TYR A 215 -1.25 -27.69 -0.53
C TYR A 215 -2.74 -28.06 -0.48
N GLU A 216 -3.30 -28.23 0.73
CA GLU A 216 -4.70 -28.60 0.91
C GLU A 216 -5.63 -27.49 0.40
N LEU A 217 -5.36 -26.21 0.65
CA LEU A 217 -6.12 -25.08 0.07
C LEU A 217 -6.19 -25.17 -1.46
N ARG A 218 -5.10 -25.55 -2.14
CA ARG A 218 -5.07 -25.68 -3.62
C ARG A 218 -5.89 -26.86 -4.14
N LYS A 219 -6.07 -27.91 -3.32
CA LYS A 219 -6.81 -29.13 -3.66
C LYS A 219 -8.29 -29.01 -3.30
N ASP A 220 -8.56 -28.67 -2.05
CA ASP A 220 -9.87 -28.52 -1.46
C ASP A 220 -9.84 -27.33 -0.46
N PRO A 221 -10.31 -26.15 -0.87
CA PRO A 221 -10.38 -24.99 0.01
C PRO A 221 -11.19 -25.22 1.30
N SER A 222 -12.08 -26.21 1.37
CA SER A 222 -12.82 -26.51 2.62
C SER A 222 -11.96 -27.12 3.72
N LEU A 223 -10.72 -27.53 3.38
CA LEU A 223 -9.75 -28.13 4.30
C LEU A 223 -10.29 -29.39 5.00
N ALA A 224 -11.11 -30.18 4.29
CA ALA A 224 -11.71 -31.39 4.84
C ALA A 224 -10.64 -32.40 5.29
N SER A 225 -9.57 -32.55 4.52
CA SER A 225 -8.48 -33.51 4.78
C SER A 225 -7.35 -32.96 5.68
N LEU A 226 -7.40 -31.67 6.04
CA LEU A 226 -6.33 -31.02 6.80
C LEU A 226 -6.06 -31.69 8.17
N PRO A 227 -7.08 -32.05 8.99
CA PRO A 227 -6.85 -32.71 10.28
C PRO A 227 -6.01 -33.99 10.19
N ASP A 228 -6.30 -34.86 9.21
CA ASP A 228 -5.59 -36.11 9.03
C ASP A 228 -4.15 -35.89 8.57
N ARG A 229 -3.92 -34.88 7.72
CA ARG A 229 -2.58 -34.49 7.25
C ARG A 229 -1.73 -33.91 8.38
N LEU A 230 -2.30 -33.03 9.19
CA LEU A 230 -1.62 -32.44 10.35
C LEU A 230 -1.27 -33.51 11.39
N ARG A 231 -2.17 -34.49 11.62
CA ARG A 231 -1.90 -35.61 12.52
C ARG A 231 -0.71 -36.46 12.06
N LYS A 232 -0.55 -36.70 10.75
CA LYS A 232 0.59 -37.47 10.19
C LYS A 232 1.96 -36.83 10.46
N ILE A 233 2.00 -35.52 10.69
CA ILE A 233 3.24 -34.81 11.03
C ILE A 233 3.39 -34.56 12.54
N GLY A 234 2.48 -35.10 13.36
CA GLY A 234 2.54 -35.03 14.82
C GLY A 234 1.83 -33.84 15.45
N ILE A 235 1.00 -33.08 14.72
CA ILE A 235 0.19 -32.01 15.31
C ILE A 235 -0.97 -32.61 16.11
N HIS A 236 -1.12 -32.14 17.36
CA HIS A 236 -2.20 -32.58 18.24
C HIS A 236 -3.58 -32.13 17.72
N PRO A 237 -4.62 -32.98 17.77
CA PRO A 237 -5.95 -32.65 17.24
C PRO A 237 -6.59 -31.37 17.79
N ASP A 238 -6.26 -30.96 19.02
CA ASP A 238 -6.76 -29.73 19.63
C ASP A 238 -6.39 -28.46 18.84
N TYR A 239 -5.33 -28.50 18.04
CA TYR A 239 -4.89 -27.37 17.21
C TYR A 239 -5.53 -27.37 15.81
N ASN A 240 -6.38 -28.34 15.48
CA ASN A 240 -6.98 -28.43 14.15
C ASN A 240 -7.84 -27.20 13.82
N THR A 241 -8.65 -26.72 14.77
CA THR A 241 -9.45 -25.50 14.58
C THR A 241 -8.56 -24.29 14.37
N LEU A 242 -7.50 -24.14 15.17
CA LEU A 242 -6.53 -23.05 15.05
C LEU A 242 -5.91 -23.01 13.65
N TYR A 243 -5.44 -24.16 13.12
CA TYR A 243 -4.85 -24.19 11.79
C TYR A 243 -5.86 -23.96 10.67
N LYS A 244 -7.11 -24.42 10.83
CA LYS A 244 -8.19 -24.12 9.88
C LYS A 244 -8.51 -22.63 9.83
N GLU A 245 -8.56 -21.96 10.97
CA GLU A 245 -8.76 -20.51 11.04
C GLU A 245 -7.60 -19.75 10.41
N LEU A 246 -6.35 -20.09 10.77
CA LEU A 246 -5.15 -19.44 10.23
C LEU A 246 -4.93 -19.67 8.73
N ALA A 247 -5.51 -20.74 8.16
CA ALA A 247 -5.42 -21.01 6.73
C ALA A 247 -6.12 -19.91 5.89
N TYR A 248 -7.13 -19.25 6.46
CA TYR A 248 -7.83 -18.16 5.80
C TYR A 248 -7.20 -16.82 6.16
N GLN A 249 -6.53 -16.22 5.18
CA GLN A 249 -5.82 -14.97 5.38
C GLN A 249 -6.79 -13.80 5.44
N ILE A 250 -6.61 -12.96 6.44
CA ILE A 250 -7.21 -11.63 6.50
C ILE A 250 -6.33 -10.70 5.65
N PRO A 251 -6.90 -9.89 4.74
CA PRO A 251 -6.17 -8.91 3.96
C PRO A 251 -5.28 -7.99 4.82
N PRO A 252 -4.14 -7.50 4.30
CA PRO A 252 -3.35 -6.46 4.95
C PRO A 252 -4.20 -5.24 5.30
N VAL A 253 -3.86 -4.58 6.41
CA VAL A 253 -4.62 -3.39 6.90
C VAL A 253 -4.73 -2.30 5.84
N ALA A 254 -3.69 -2.08 5.02
CA ALA A 254 -3.72 -1.09 3.94
C ALA A 254 -4.80 -1.40 2.89
N ASP A 255 -4.99 -2.68 2.56
CA ASP A 255 -6.01 -3.12 1.61
C ASP A 255 -7.41 -2.99 2.24
N ILE A 256 -7.54 -3.32 3.54
CA ILE A 256 -8.79 -3.11 4.29
C ILE A 256 -9.16 -1.62 4.32
N ILE A 257 -8.19 -0.71 4.54
CA ILE A 257 -8.42 0.73 4.49
C ILE A 257 -8.88 1.15 3.09
N THR A 258 -8.22 0.63 2.03
CA THR A 258 -8.62 0.90 0.65
C THR A 258 -10.05 0.43 0.38
N MET A 259 -10.42 -0.77 0.82
CA MET A 259 -11.79 -1.30 0.73
C MET A 259 -12.80 -0.44 1.50
N ALA A 260 -12.43 0.06 2.68
CA ALA A 260 -13.27 0.94 3.48
C ALA A 260 -13.51 2.30 2.82
N VAL A 261 -12.45 2.93 2.31
CA VAL A 261 -12.55 4.20 1.58
C VAL A 261 -13.33 4.03 0.28
N ARG A 262 -13.15 2.91 -0.41
CA ARG A 262 -13.90 2.55 -1.62
C ARG A 262 -15.31 2.04 -1.32
N GLU A 263 -15.82 2.14 -0.10
CA GLU A 263 -17.20 1.78 0.25
C GLU A 263 -17.56 0.30 0.02
N ALA A 264 -16.56 -0.60 -0.10
CA ALA A 264 -16.79 -2.04 -0.27
C ALA A 264 -17.47 -2.68 0.96
N PHE A 265 -17.41 -2.03 2.12
CA PHE A 265 -18.11 -2.47 3.34
C PHE A 265 -19.50 -1.83 3.52
N THR A 266 -19.96 -0.99 2.58
CA THR A 266 -21.24 -0.30 2.64
C THR A 266 -22.17 -0.84 1.54
N PRO A 267 -23.01 -1.87 1.81
CA PRO A 267 -23.74 -2.60 0.76
C PRO A 267 -24.57 -1.71 -0.16
N ASP A 268 -25.28 -0.71 0.39
CA ASP A 268 -26.13 0.19 -0.38
C ASP A 268 -25.32 1.07 -1.36
N ILE A 269 -24.14 1.52 -0.95
CA ILE A 269 -23.26 2.34 -1.80
C ILE A 269 -22.57 1.46 -2.85
N ALA A 270 -22.07 0.30 -2.43
CA ALA A 270 -21.43 -0.64 -3.34
C ALA A 270 -22.39 -1.14 -4.43
N ALA A 271 -23.66 -1.39 -4.07
CA ALA A 271 -24.73 -1.69 -5.01
C ALA A 271 -25.03 -0.51 -5.94
N LYS A 272 -25.11 0.72 -5.41
CA LYS A 272 -25.30 1.93 -6.23
C LYS A 272 -24.16 2.13 -7.25
N PHE A 273 -22.93 1.78 -6.89
CA PHE A 273 -21.76 1.90 -7.75
C PHE A 273 -21.53 0.69 -8.66
N GLY A 274 -22.33 -0.38 -8.56
CA GLY A 274 -22.10 -1.61 -9.31
C GLY A 274 -20.77 -2.28 -8.97
N GLN A 275 -20.21 -2.06 -7.78
CA GLN A 275 -18.83 -2.46 -7.46
C GLN A 275 -18.59 -3.98 -7.51
N TYR A 276 -19.65 -4.76 -7.29
CA TYR A 276 -19.61 -6.23 -7.35
C TYR A 276 -20.03 -6.78 -8.72
N GLU A 277 -20.35 -5.93 -9.70
CA GLU A 277 -20.65 -6.35 -11.07
C GLU A 277 -19.41 -6.95 -11.74
N ASP A 278 -19.63 -7.84 -12.71
CA ASP A 278 -18.58 -8.55 -13.45
C ASP A 278 -17.61 -9.38 -12.60
N TYR A 279 -17.96 -9.70 -11.35
CA TYR A 279 -17.13 -10.53 -10.46
C TYR A 279 -16.89 -11.93 -11.07
N PRO A 280 -15.65 -12.26 -11.46
CA PRO A 280 -15.39 -13.49 -12.22
C PRO A 280 -15.34 -14.71 -11.29
N PRO A 281 -16.08 -15.81 -11.59
CA PRO A 281 -16.04 -17.04 -10.80
C PRO A 281 -14.63 -17.64 -10.64
N ASP A 282 -13.77 -17.47 -11.65
CA ASP A 282 -12.38 -17.95 -11.59
C ASP A 282 -11.56 -17.22 -10.52
N LEU A 283 -11.82 -15.93 -10.29
CA LEU A 283 -11.16 -15.19 -9.21
C LEU A 283 -11.52 -15.78 -7.85
N GLU A 284 -12.80 -16.10 -7.61
CA GLU A 284 -13.25 -16.78 -6.38
C GLU A 284 -12.49 -18.09 -6.18
N MET A 285 -12.45 -18.93 -7.22
CA MET A 285 -11.76 -20.23 -7.18
C MET A 285 -10.29 -20.05 -6.80
N TRP A 286 -9.56 -19.16 -7.47
CA TRP A 286 -8.13 -18.96 -7.22
C TRP A 286 -7.83 -18.25 -5.90
N ALA A 287 -8.68 -17.31 -5.49
CA ALA A 287 -8.62 -16.62 -4.20
C ALA A 287 -8.78 -17.63 -3.05
N MET A 288 -9.80 -18.50 -3.11
CA MET A 288 -10.02 -19.53 -2.10
C MET A 288 -8.84 -20.50 -2.00
N LYS A 289 -8.22 -20.87 -3.13
CA LYS A 289 -7.00 -21.70 -3.16
C LYS A 289 -5.76 -21.02 -2.58
N LYS A 290 -5.82 -19.71 -2.34
CA LYS A 290 -4.80 -18.91 -1.65
C LYS A 290 -5.18 -18.59 -0.19
N GLY A 291 -6.29 -19.15 0.30
CA GLY A 291 -6.78 -18.87 1.65
C GLY A 291 -7.56 -17.56 1.75
N LEU A 292 -7.97 -16.95 0.64
CA LEU A 292 -8.81 -15.76 0.67
C LEU A 292 -10.27 -16.18 0.57
N SER A 293 -11.09 -15.83 1.57
CA SER A 293 -12.51 -16.19 1.56
C SER A 293 -13.24 -15.53 0.38
N LYS A 294 -14.41 -16.08 0.02
CA LYS A 294 -15.29 -15.51 -1.01
C LYS A 294 -15.59 -14.03 -0.73
N GLU A 295 -15.92 -13.72 0.51
CA GLU A 295 -16.28 -12.37 0.92
C GLU A 295 -15.09 -11.41 0.81
N TRP A 296 -13.87 -11.86 1.10
CA TRP A 296 -12.68 -11.04 0.91
C TRP A 296 -12.34 -10.85 -0.57
N SER A 297 -12.42 -11.91 -1.36
CA SER A 297 -12.23 -11.86 -2.82
C SER A 297 -13.18 -10.86 -3.48
N GLN A 298 -14.47 -10.89 -3.10
CA GLN A 298 -15.47 -9.94 -3.57
C GLN A 298 -15.13 -8.50 -3.16
N ARG A 299 -14.58 -8.25 -1.97
CA ARG A 299 -14.22 -6.88 -1.54
C ARG A 299 -12.99 -6.33 -2.24
N TYR A 300 -12.01 -7.18 -2.55
CA TYR A 300 -10.91 -6.78 -3.43
C TYR A 300 -11.44 -6.37 -4.79
N TRP A 301 -12.37 -7.16 -5.34
CA TRP A 301 -13.05 -6.79 -6.56
C TRP A 301 -13.81 -5.47 -6.41
N ALA A 302 -14.60 -5.27 -5.36
CA ALA A 302 -15.29 -3.99 -5.17
C ALA A 302 -14.36 -2.76 -5.09
N ALA A 303 -13.14 -2.94 -4.57
CA ALA A 303 -12.17 -1.86 -4.42
C ALA A 303 -11.26 -1.62 -5.65
N HIS A 304 -11.23 -2.54 -6.63
CA HIS A 304 -10.24 -2.52 -7.72
C HIS A 304 -10.48 -1.44 -8.79
N TRP A 305 -11.71 -0.92 -8.88
CA TRP A 305 -12.14 -0.04 -9.97
C TRP A 305 -11.39 1.30 -9.99
N ASN A 306 -11.13 1.82 -11.19
CA ASN A 306 -10.68 3.19 -11.38
C ASN A 306 -11.89 4.13 -11.39
N LEU A 307 -12.00 4.99 -10.38
CA LEU A 307 -13.11 5.94 -10.27
C LEU A 307 -12.87 7.18 -11.16
N PRO A 308 -13.95 7.88 -11.58
CA PRO A 308 -13.82 9.17 -12.24
C PRO A 308 -13.00 10.16 -11.42
N SER A 309 -12.12 10.92 -12.06
CA SER A 309 -11.34 11.98 -11.41
C SER A 309 -12.24 13.10 -10.84
N PRO A 310 -11.75 13.93 -9.90
CA PRO A 310 -12.50 15.09 -9.42
C PRO A 310 -12.96 16.03 -10.55
N LEU A 311 -12.13 16.21 -11.59
CA LEU A 311 -12.48 17.06 -12.74
C LEU A 311 -13.63 16.47 -13.56
N GLN A 312 -13.64 15.16 -13.77
CA GLN A 312 -14.78 14.47 -14.39
C GLN A 312 -16.02 14.57 -13.50
N GLY A 313 -15.86 14.45 -12.19
CA GLY A 313 -16.92 14.69 -11.20
C GLY A 313 -17.53 16.08 -11.33
N PHE A 314 -16.71 17.12 -11.45
CA PHE A 314 -17.16 18.50 -11.65
C PHE A 314 -17.88 18.68 -12.98
N GLU A 315 -17.37 18.08 -14.06
CA GLU A 315 -18.04 18.12 -15.36
C GLU A 315 -19.41 17.44 -15.32
N MET A 316 -19.52 16.27 -14.67
CA MET A 316 -20.80 15.59 -14.45
C MET A 316 -21.77 16.46 -13.63
N LEU A 317 -21.28 17.14 -12.60
CA LEU A 317 -22.09 18.07 -11.79
C LEU A 317 -22.61 19.23 -12.64
N HIS A 318 -21.74 19.90 -13.42
CA HIS A 318 -22.14 21.03 -14.26
C HIS A 318 -23.11 20.65 -15.37
N ARG A 319 -23.03 19.41 -15.86
CA ARG A 319 -23.95 18.87 -16.87
C ARG A 319 -25.27 18.37 -16.27
N GLY A 320 -25.42 18.39 -14.94
CA GLY A 320 -26.60 17.89 -14.25
C GLY A 320 -26.73 16.36 -14.28
N VAL A 321 -25.65 15.64 -14.59
CA VAL A 321 -25.61 14.17 -14.62
C VAL A 321 -25.57 13.60 -13.20
N ILE A 322 -24.92 14.32 -12.28
CA ILE A 322 -24.89 14.00 -10.85
C ILE A 322 -25.28 15.22 -10.02
N ASN A 323 -25.73 15.00 -8.79
CA ASN A 323 -25.94 16.06 -7.80
C ASN A 323 -24.73 16.25 -6.85
N VAL A 324 -24.79 17.27 -5.98
CA VAL A 324 -23.71 17.58 -5.01
C VAL A 324 -23.47 16.43 -4.02
N GLY A 325 -24.52 15.71 -3.61
CA GLY A 325 -24.39 14.55 -2.74
C GLY A 325 -23.61 13.41 -3.40
N GLU A 326 -23.87 13.16 -4.68
CA GLU A 326 -23.17 12.16 -5.48
C GLU A 326 -21.72 12.57 -5.78
N LEU A 327 -21.46 13.86 -6.02
CA LEU A 327 -20.09 14.37 -6.10
C LEU A 327 -19.35 14.16 -4.77
N ASN A 328 -19.99 14.41 -3.64
CA ASN A 328 -19.38 14.19 -2.32
C ASN A 328 -19.09 12.68 -2.09
N MET A 329 -19.99 11.79 -2.50
CA MET A 329 -19.74 10.34 -2.49
C MET A 329 -18.53 9.96 -3.35
N LEU A 330 -18.41 10.51 -4.56
CA LEU A 330 -17.25 10.28 -5.44
C LEU A 330 -15.95 10.78 -4.80
N LEU A 331 -15.93 12.02 -4.29
CA LEU A 331 -14.75 12.59 -3.62
C LEU A 331 -14.35 11.80 -2.38
N ARG A 332 -15.32 11.28 -1.62
CA ARG A 332 -15.06 10.36 -0.51
C ARG A 332 -14.38 9.08 -0.98
N ALA A 333 -14.90 8.45 -2.03
CA ALA A 333 -14.34 7.21 -2.58
C ALA A 333 -12.96 7.40 -3.24
N LEU A 334 -12.65 8.62 -3.69
CA LEU A 334 -11.33 9.04 -4.15
C LEU A 334 -10.35 9.37 -3.01
N ASP A 335 -10.73 9.11 -1.76
CA ASP A 335 -9.94 9.42 -0.55
C ASP A 335 -9.65 10.92 -0.34
N VAL A 336 -10.53 11.81 -0.83
CA VAL A 336 -10.44 13.23 -0.51
C VAL A 336 -10.88 13.44 0.93
N MET A 337 -10.01 14.04 1.76
CA MET A 337 -10.34 14.30 3.17
C MET A 337 -11.63 15.13 3.29
N PRO A 338 -12.51 14.84 4.28
CA PRO A 338 -13.78 15.54 4.46
C PRO A 338 -13.67 17.07 4.43
N PHE A 339 -12.64 17.62 5.06
CA PHE A 339 -12.35 19.06 5.09
C PHE A 339 -12.22 19.72 3.70
N TRP A 340 -11.71 18.99 2.72
CA TRP A 340 -11.46 19.49 1.37
C TRP A 340 -12.64 19.32 0.42
N ARG A 341 -13.60 18.44 0.70
CA ARG A 341 -14.67 18.08 -0.26
C ARG A 341 -15.55 19.28 -0.61
N ASP A 342 -16.02 20.02 0.39
CA ASP A 342 -16.85 21.20 0.16
C ASP A 342 -16.07 22.32 -0.52
N LYS A 343 -14.79 22.49 -0.16
CA LYS A 343 -13.90 23.50 -0.76
C LYS A 343 -13.61 23.21 -2.23
N LEU A 344 -13.36 21.94 -2.56
CA LEU A 344 -13.18 21.47 -3.93
C LEU A 344 -14.47 21.63 -4.74
N THR A 345 -15.63 21.34 -4.14
CA THR A 345 -16.93 21.53 -4.78
C THR A 345 -17.20 23.00 -5.10
N GLN A 346 -16.85 23.93 -4.20
CA GLN A 346 -17.03 25.37 -4.42
C GLN A 346 -16.20 25.91 -5.61
N ILE A 347 -15.02 25.33 -5.86
CA ILE A 347 -14.16 25.73 -6.99
C ILE A 347 -14.47 24.98 -8.28
N ALA A 348 -15.47 24.08 -8.29
CA ALA A 348 -15.91 23.41 -9.51
C ALA A 348 -16.43 24.44 -10.53
N TYR A 349 -17.21 25.42 -10.07
CA TYR A 349 -17.83 26.42 -10.92
C TYR A 349 -16.83 27.43 -11.49
N ARG A 350 -17.06 27.82 -12.75
CA ARG A 350 -16.25 28.84 -13.42
C ARG A 350 -16.52 30.21 -12.78
N ARG A 351 -15.44 30.96 -12.56
CA ARG A 351 -15.49 32.38 -12.20
C ARG A 351 -15.98 33.20 -13.40
N LEU A 352 -16.66 34.32 -13.15
CA LEU A 352 -17.04 35.27 -14.20
C LEU A 352 -15.81 35.70 -15.00
N THR A 353 -15.87 35.74 -16.33
CA THR A 353 -14.67 36.14 -17.11
C THR A 353 -14.38 37.63 -16.91
N ARG A 354 -13.12 38.05 -17.07
CA ARG A 354 -12.75 39.48 -17.04
C ARG A 354 -13.57 40.34 -18.02
N VAL A 355 -13.98 39.75 -19.14
CA VAL A 355 -14.82 40.43 -20.13
C VAL A 355 -16.24 40.60 -19.60
N ASP A 356 -16.81 39.54 -19.03
CA ASP A 356 -18.16 39.56 -18.49
C ASP A 356 -18.25 40.48 -17.27
N ILE A 357 -17.26 40.47 -16.38
CA ILE A 357 -17.16 41.40 -15.25
C ILE A 357 -17.31 42.86 -15.72
N ARG A 358 -16.56 43.27 -16.76
CA ARG A 358 -16.66 44.63 -17.30
C ARG A 358 -18.02 44.93 -17.94
N ARG A 359 -18.57 43.97 -18.69
CA ARG A 359 -19.88 44.12 -19.34
C ARG A 359 -21.02 44.20 -18.32
N MET A 360 -20.99 43.35 -17.30
CA MET A 360 -21.95 43.32 -16.20
C MET A 360 -21.90 44.61 -15.38
N TYR A 361 -20.70 45.12 -15.08
CA TYR A 361 -20.55 46.40 -14.39
C TYR A 361 -21.13 47.56 -15.23
N LYS A 362 -20.77 47.64 -16.51
CA LYS A 362 -21.31 48.67 -17.42
C LYS A 362 -22.83 48.59 -17.59
N ALA A 363 -23.39 47.39 -17.53
CA ALA A 363 -24.83 47.16 -17.56
C ALA A 363 -25.54 47.38 -16.20
N GLY A 364 -24.79 47.67 -15.13
CA GLY A 364 -25.34 47.87 -13.78
C GLY A 364 -25.76 46.58 -13.06
N VAL A 365 -25.32 45.40 -13.55
CA VAL A 365 -25.66 44.09 -12.97
C VAL A 365 -24.85 43.80 -11.71
N ILE A 366 -23.61 44.30 -11.64
CA ILE A 366 -22.72 44.15 -10.47
C ILE A 366 -22.19 45.52 -10.03
N THR A 367 -21.94 45.66 -8.75
CA THR A 367 -21.40 46.85 -8.10
C THR A 367 -19.87 46.93 -8.22
N VAL A 368 -19.29 48.07 -7.86
CA VAL A 368 -17.82 48.27 -7.83
C VAL A 368 -17.15 47.29 -6.87
N VAL A 369 -17.80 46.98 -5.73
CA VAL A 369 -17.30 46.02 -4.73
C VAL A 369 -17.27 44.61 -5.32
N GLU A 370 -18.35 44.18 -5.99
CA GLU A 370 -18.42 42.86 -6.64
C GLU A 370 -17.44 42.73 -7.81
N VAL A 371 -17.13 43.83 -8.53
CA VAL A 371 -16.05 43.85 -9.53
C VAL A 371 -14.70 43.56 -8.87
N TYR A 372 -14.40 44.22 -7.75
CA TYR A 372 -13.17 44.00 -7.00
C TYR A 372 -13.06 42.56 -6.47
N GLU A 373 -14.12 42.04 -5.86
CA GLU A 373 -14.18 40.65 -5.40
C GLU A 373 -14.01 39.65 -6.55
N SER A 374 -14.63 39.90 -7.70
CA SER A 374 -14.47 39.05 -8.88
C SER A 374 -13.02 39.02 -9.37
N TYR A 375 -12.30 40.14 -9.34
CA TYR A 375 -10.86 40.15 -9.67
C TYR A 375 -10.01 39.45 -8.61
N LEU A 376 -10.32 39.57 -7.31
CA LEU A 376 -9.65 38.77 -6.28
C LEU A 376 -9.86 37.27 -6.52
N GLN A 377 -11.07 36.86 -6.89
CA GLN A 377 -11.37 35.47 -7.23
C GLN A 377 -10.52 35.00 -8.42
N HIS A 378 -10.14 35.84 -9.39
CA HIS A 378 -9.19 35.47 -10.46
C HIS A 378 -7.75 35.24 -9.99
N GLY A 379 -7.44 35.51 -8.72
CA GLY A 379 -6.10 35.38 -8.16
C GLY A 379 -5.24 36.65 -8.30
N TYR A 380 -5.83 37.79 -8.67
CA TYR A 380 -5.12 39.06 -8.55
C TYR A 380 -4.88 39.38 -7.07
N ASN A 381 -3.70 39.89 -6.75
CA ASN A 381 -3.44 40.45 -5.43
C ASN A 381 -4.33 41.69 -5.18
N PRO A 382 -4.51 42.14 -3.92
CA PRO A 382 -5.39 43.27 -3.59
C PRO A 382 -5.09 44.55 -4.38
N GLU A 383 -3.82 44.85 -4.62
CA GLU A 383 -3.40 46.02 -5.38
C GLU A 383 -3.84 45.96 -6.85
N ASN A 384 -3.58 44.85 -7.53
CA ASN A 384 -3.94 44.69 -8.93
C ASN A 384 -5.44 44.50 -9.12
N ALA A 385 -6.14 43.86 -8.16
CA ALA A 385 -7.59 43.80 -8.16
C ALA A 385 -8.17 45.22 -8.09
N LYS A 386 -7.64 46.09 -7.23
CA LYS A 386 -8.04 47.51 -7.16
C LYS A 386 -7.78 48.24 -8.48
N ARG A 387 -6.58 48.11 -9.06
CA ARG A 387 -6.24 48.74 -10.36
C ARG A 387 -7.18 48.28 -11.48
N MET A 388 -7.52 47.00 -11.52
CA MET A 388 -8.46 46.44 -12.50
C MET A 388 -9.89 46.93 -12.28
N THR A 389 -10.31 47.11 -11.04
CA THR A 389 -11.60 47.74 -10.68
C THR A 389 -11.63 49.19 -11.15
N ASP A 390 -10.62 49.99 -10.79
CA ASP A 390 -10.53 51.41 -11.19
C ASP A 390 -10.54 51.55 -12.72
N PHE A 391 -9.81 50.68 -13.43
CA PHE A 391 -9.85 50.60 -14.89
C PHE A 391 -11.25 50.25 -15.42
N THR A 392 -11.93 49.29 -14.81
CA THR A 392 -13.28 48.86 -15.23
C THR A 392 -14.29 49.99 -15.06
N VAL A 393 -14.20 50.73 -13.95
CA VAL A 393 -15.03 51.91 -13.68
C VAL A 393 -14.79 53.00 -14.72
N ALA A 394 -13.52 53.35 -14.96
CA ALA A 394 -13.15 54.35 -15.96
C ALA A 394 -13.56 53.94 -17.39
N TRP A 395 -13.41 52.66 -17.74
CA TRP A 395 -13.80 52.11 -19.03
C TRP A 395 -15.33 52.14 -19.25
N ALA A 396 -16.11 51.97 -18.17
CA ALA A 396 -17.56 51.97 -18.22
C ALA A 396 -18.17 53.38 -18.26
N MET A 397 -17.40 54.43 -17.92
CA MET A 397 -17.88 55.81 -17.99
C MET A 397 -18.29 56.16 -19.42
N PRO A 398 -19.46 56.81 -19.63
CA PRO A 398 -19.82 57.36 -20.92
C PRO A 398 -18.71 58.30 -21.38
N LYS A 399 -18.19 58.14 -22.61
CA LYS A 399 -17.38 59.21 -23.21
C LYS A 399 -18.29 60.43 -23.29
N HIS A 400 -17.99 61.48 -22.52
CA HIS A 400 -18.61 62.79 -22.76
C HIS A 400 -18.47 63.10 -24.25
N ALA A 401 -19.55 63.61 -24.87
CA ALA A 401 -19.50 64.06 -26.26
C ALA A 401 -18.35 65.07 -26.38
N SER A 402 -17.24 64.65 -26.96
CA SER A 402 -16.08 65.51 -27.14
C SER A 402 -16.47 66.55 -28.17
N ILE A 403 -16.61 67.82 -27.73
CA ILE A 403 -16.60 68.96 -28.64
C ILE A 403 -15.39 68.77 -29.56
N THR A 404 -15.64 68.76 -30.87
CA THR A 404 -14.59 68.59 -31.85
C THR A 404 -13.98 69.96 -32.20
N ARG A 405 -12.78 69.95 -32.78
CA ARG A 405 -12.17 71.17 -33.35
C ARG A 405 -13.10 71.88 -34.32
N SER A 406 -13.87 71.10 -35.10
CA SER A 406 -14.86 71.63 -36.05
C SER A 406 -16.00 72.37 -35.35
N ASP A 407 -16.46 71.87 -34.20
CA ASP A 407 -17.54 72.50 -33.44
C ASP A 407 -17.08 73.85 -32.87
N ILE A 408 -15.84 73.94 -32.35
CA ILE A 408 -15.25 75.19 -31.84
C ILE A 408 -15.10 76.21 -32.98
N LEU A 409 -14.51 75.82 -34.12
CA LEU A 409 -14.32 76.72 -35.25
C LEU A 409 -15.66 77.19 -35.86
N THR A 410 -16.69 76.32 -35.85
CA THR A 410 -18.04 76.68 -36.31
C THR A 410 -18.71 77.67 -35.35
N ALA A 411 -18.61 77.44 -34.04
CA ALA A 411 -19.10 78.38 -33.02
C ALA A 411 -18.41 79.75 -33.16
N TYR A 412 -17.10 79.77 -33.41
CA TYR A 412 -16.35 81.00 -33.65
C TYR A 412 -16.76 81.73 -34.95
N LYS A 413 -16.94 80.97 -36.04
CA LYS A 413 -17.41 81.49 -37.33
C LYS A 413 -18.75 82.19 -37.17
N ASN A 414 -19.68 81.55 -36.48
CA ASN A 414 -21.05 82.03 -36.25
C ASN A 414 -21.16 83.07 -35.13
N ARG A 415 -20.04 83.57 -34.58
CA ARG A 415 -19.97 84.57 -33.51
C ARG A 415 -20.64 84.12 -32.20
N MET A 416 -20.76 82.81 -31.97
CA MET A 416 -21.27 82.26 -30.70
C MET A 416 -20.25 82.35 -29.57
N ILE A 417 -18.96 82.37 -29.94
CA ILE A 417 -17.82 82.56 -29.03
C ILE A 417 -16.86 83.58 -29.63
N THR A 418 -16.06 84.21 -28.77
CA THR A 418 -15.01 85.15 -29.13
C THR A 418 -13.75 84.43 -29.63
N ARG A 419 -12.84 85.19 -30.25
CA ARG A 419 -11.56 84.65 -30.76
C ARG A 419 -10.70 84.08 -29.63
N THR A 420 -10.70 84.77 -28.49
CA THR A 420 -9.97 84.36 -27.28
C THR A 420 -10.53 83.06 -26.74
N GLU A 421 -11.85 82.96 -26.57
CA GLU A 421 -12.52 81.74 -26.10
C GLU A 421 -12.29 80.55 -27.05
N ALA A 422 -12.32 80.79 -28.37
CA ALA A 422 -12.02 79.74 -29.36
C ALA A 422 -10.54 79.30 -29.30
N SER A 423 -9.62 80.24 -29.08
CA SER A 423 -8.19 79.93 -28.89
C SER A 423 -7.94 79.10 -27.64
N ASP A 424 -8.57 79.46 -26.52
CA ASP A 424 -8.43 78.76 -25.24
C ASP A 424 -8.97 77.33 -25.33
N LEU A 425 -10.15 77.15 -25.93
CA LEU A 425 -10.73 75.82 -26.14
C LEU A 425 -9.88 74.95 -27.08
N LEU A 426 -9.26 75.52 -28.11
CA LEU A 426 -8.33 74.79 -28.98
C LEU A 426 -7.02 74.45 -28.26
N ALA A 427 -6.55 75.32 -27.36
CA ALA A 427 -5.37 75.07 -26.52
C ALA A 427 -5.60 73.90 -25.55
N ASP A 428 -6.76 73.84 -24.91
CA ASP A 428 -7.17 72.75 -24.01
C ASP A 428 -7.28 71.40 -24.73
N MET A 429 -7.56 71.43 -26.05
CA MET A 429 -7.55 70.24 -26.92
C MET A 429 -6.15 69.84 -27.41
N GLY A 430 -5.10 70.57 -27.01
CA GLY A 430 -3.71 70.27 -27.35
C GLY A 430 -3.23 70.84 -28.69
N GLU A 431 -3.93 71.81 -29.29
CA GLU A 431 -3.44 72.49 -30.49
C GLU A 431 -2.29 73.45 -30.18
N GLU A 432 -1.19 73.31 -30.94
CA GLU A 432 -0.05 74.21 -30.85
C GLU A 432 -0.43 75.64 -31.23
N TYR A 433 0.24 76.61 -30.61
CA TYR A 433 -0.03 78.04 -30.78
C TYR A 433 -0.10 78.47 -32.25
N TYR A 434 0.87 78.02 -33.05
CA TYR A 434 0.92 78.37 -34.47
C TYR A 434 -0.28 77.83 -35.24
N HIS A 435 -0.69 76.58 -34.97
CA HIS A 435 -1.78 75.93 -35.67
C HIS A 435 -3.14 76.55 -35.33
N ARG A 436 -3.42 76.80 -34.05
CA ARG A 436 -4.69 77.45 -33.65
C ARG A 436 -4.80 78.87 -34.19
N GLU A 437 -3.71 79.64 -34.18
CA GLU A 437 -3.70 80.99 -34.75
C GLU A 437 -3.96 80.98 -36.26
N PHE A 438 -3.37 80.04 -36.99
CA PHE A 438 -3.65 79.83 -38.40
C PHE A 438 -5.13 79.47 -38.66
N MET A 439 -5.69 78.54 -37.88
CA MET A 439 -7.10 78.13 -37.99
C MET A 439 -8.07 79.28 -37.72
N LEU A 440 -7.83 80.08 -36.66
CA LEU A 440 -8.68 81.22 -36.32
C LEU A 440 -8.58 82.32 -37.37
N LYS A 441 -7.37 82.61 -37.88
CA LYS A 441 -7.15 83.58 -38.96
C LYS A 441 -7.85 83.17 -40.27
N ALA A 442 -7.88 81.87 -40.57
CA ALA A 442 -8.63 81.37 -41.73
C ALA A 442 -10.16 81.53 -41.56
N VAL A 443 -10.67 81.44 -40.32
CA VAL A 443 -12.09 81.73 -40.03
C VAL A 443 -12.37 83.23 -40.10
N ASP A 444 -11.45 84.09 -39.64
CA ASP A 444 -11.56 85.55 -39.75
C ASP A 444 -11.69 85.99 -41.21
N TYR A 445 -10.82 85.49 -42.08
CA TYR A 445 -10.88 85.75 -43.52
C TYR A 445 -12.23 85.34 -44.13
N LYS A 446 -12.76 84.18 -43.73
CA LYS A 446 -14.09 83.71 -44.19
C LYS A 446 -15.22 84.63 -43.73
N LYS A 447 -15.15 85.19 -42.52
CA LYS A 447 -16.16 86.12 -41.98
C LYS A 447 -16.14 87.46 -42.73
N GLU A 448 -14.96 87.94 -43.12
CA GLU A 448 -14.81 89.16 -43.94
C GLU A 448 -15.35 88.97 -45.36
N LEU A 449 -15.08 87.81 -45.97
CA LEU A 449 -15.58 87.47 -47.29
C LEU A 449 -17.11 87.37 -47.31
N GLU A 450 -17.71 86.70 -46.32
CA GLU A 450 -19.17 86.60 -46.16
C GLU A 450 -19.83 87.98 -45.94
N LEU A 451 -19.19 88.88 -45.19
CA LEU A 451 -19.68 90.25 -45.02
C LEU A 451 -19.69 91.02 -46.35
N THR A 452 -18.65 90.87 -47.16
CA THR A 452 -18.51 91.53 -48.46
C THR A 452 -19.55 91.00 -49.45
N GLU A 453 -19.74 89.68 -49.54
CA GLU A 453 -20.81 89.07 -50.34
C GLU A 453 -22.21 89.55 -49.94
N ASN A 454 -22.47 89.71 -48.63
CA ASN A 454 -23.76 90.20 -48.15
C ASN A 454 -24.00 91.67 -48.55
N LYS A 455 -22.95 92.52 -48.54
CA LYS A 455 -23.04 93.90 -49.05
C LYS A 455 -23.32 93.91 -50.55
N ILE A 456 -22.63 93.09 -51.34
CA ILE A 456 -22.87 92.93 -52.79
C ILE A 456 -24.33 92.51 -53.04
N LYS A 457 -24.85 91.51 -52.31
CA LYS A 457 -26.26 91.08 -52.40
C LYS A 457 -27.24 92.21 -52.06
N GLY A 458 -26.92 93.02 -51.06
CA GLY A 458 -27.72 94.20 -50.70
C GLY A 458 -27.77 95.22 -51.83
N ILE A 459 -26.61 95.56 -52.39
CA ILE A 459 -26.47 96.50 -53.52
C ILE A 459 -27.19 95.96 -54.77
N ARG A 460 -27.04 94.68 -55.09
CA ARG A 460 -27.79 93.99 -56.16
C ARG A 460 -29.29 94.20 -56.05
N ASN A 461 -29.84 94.01 -54.85
CA ASN A 461 -31.28 94.12 -54.62
C ASN A 461 -31.77 95.58 -54.80
N LEU A 462 -30.95 96.56 -54.39
CA LEU A 462 -31.25 97.98 -54.58
C LEU A 462 -31.22 98.38 -56.07
N TYR A 463 -30.25 97.85 -56.83
CA TYR A 463 -30.20 98.03 -58.29
C TYR A 463 -31.40 97.39 -59.00
N LYS A 464 -31.73 96.14 -58.66
CA LYS A 464 -32.89 95.43 -59.25
C LYS A 464 -34.21 96.17 -59.03
N ARG A 465 -34.40 96.76 -57.85
CA ARG A 465 -35.59 97.54 -57.50
C ARG A 465 -35.60 98.97 -58.07
N ARG A 466 -34.60 99.32 -58.90
CA ARG A 466 -34.40 100.66 -59.49
C ARG A 466 -34.22 101.79 -58.45
N VAL A 467 -33.83 101.42 -57.23
CA VAL A 467 -33.49 102.38 -56.17
C VAL A 467 -32.10 102.96 -56.43
N TYR A 468 -31.19 102.14 -56.97
CA TYR A 468 -29.93 102.58 -57.55
C TYR A 468 -29.99 102.47 -59.08
N ASP A 469 -29.41 103.46 -59.75
CA ASP A 469 -29.11 103.41 -61.18
C ASP A 469 -27.72 102.77 -61.41
N SER A 470 -27.31 102.69 -62.68
CA SER A 470 -26.06 102.04 -63.05
C SER A 470 -24.84 102.71 -62.41
N ASP A 471 -24.81 104.04 -62.41
CA ASP A 471 -23.67 104.82 -61.92
C ASP A 471 -23.57 104.70 -60.40
N LYS A 472 -24.70 104.86 -59.69
CA LYS A 472 -24.75 104.72 -58.23
C LYS A 472 -24.45 103.30 -57.75
N THR A 473 -24.85 102.28 -58.50
CA THR A 473 -24.55 100.88 -58.15
C THR A 473 -23.06 100.58 -58.32
N THR A 474 -22.45 101.08 -59.38
CA THR A 474 -21.01 100.97 -59.64
C THR A 474 -20.21 101.68 -58.55
N ASP A 475 -20.62 102.89 -58.16
CA ASP A 475 -20.01 103.65 -57.06
C ASP A 475 -20.08 102.89 -55.73
N GLU A 476 -21.24 102.35 -55.34
CA GLU A 476 -21.38 101.60 -54.08
C GLU A 476 -20.62 100.27 -54.09
N LEU A 477 -20.47 99.61 -55.24
CA LEU A 477 -19.62 98.43 -55.38
C LEU A 477 -18.13 98.76 -55.30
N SER A 478 -17.70 99.90 -55.86
CA SER A 478 -16.30 100.34 -55.79
C SER A 478 -15.83 100.61 -54.35
N LYS A 479 -16.74 101.05 -53.47
CA LYS A 479 -16.48 101.24 -52.03
C LYS A 479 -16.25 99.93 -51.26
N LEU A 480 -16.45 98.78 -51.90
CA LEU A 480 -16.13 97.46 -51.35
C LEU A 480 -14.73 96.96 -51.76
N ASP A 481 -13.91 97.83 -52.38
CA ASP A 481 -12.58 97.51 -52.90
C ASP A 481 -12.56 96.35 -53.91
N LEU A 482 -13.67 96.16 -54.64
CA LEU A 482 -13.78 95.14 -55.69
C LEU A 482 -12.96 95.54 -56.93
N PRO A 483 -12.30 94.58 -57.61
CA PRO A 483 -11.66 94.83 -58.91
C PRO A 483 -12.65 95.38 -59.94
N ALA A 484 -12.20 96.32 -60.78
CA ALA A 484 -13.06 96.96 -61.78
C ALA A 484 -13.70 95.96 -62.77
N GLU A 485 -13.00 94.87 -63.10
CA GLU A 485 -13.49 93.78 -63.93
C GLU A 485 -14.66 93.04 -63.26
N GLU A 486 -14.56 92.77 -61.96
CA GLU A 486 -15.61 92.09 -61.19
C GLU A 486 -16.87 92.96 -61.06
N ILE A 487 -16.72 94.27 -60.88
CA ILE A 487 -17.84 95.21 -60.88
C ILE A 487 -18.55 95.22 -62.24
N SER A 488 -17.78 95.21 -63.34
CA SER A 488 -18.32 95.16 -64.70
C SER A 488 -19.12 93.87 -64.96
N ASP A 489 -18.61 92.73 -64.50
CA ASP A 489 -19.29 91.44 -64.63
C ASP A 489 -20.60 91.41 -63.82
N LEU A 490 -20.58 91.88 -62.58
CA LEU A 490 -21.78 91.99 -61.73
C LEU A 490 -22.83 92.92 -62.37
N MET A 491 -22.41 94.08 -62.88
CA MET A 491 -23.31 95.03 -63.54
C MET A 491 -23.90 94.46 -64.84
N THR A 492 -23.10 93.73 -65.62
CA THR A 492 -23.57 93.03 -66.83
C THR A 492 -24.59 91.96 -66.48
N GLN A 493 -24.30 91.14 -65.47
CA GLN A 493 -25.22 90.11 -65.00
C GLN A 493 -26.54 90.72 -64.53
N TRP A 494 -26.49 91.76 -63.70
CA TRP A 494 -27.70 92.36 -63.13
C TRP A 494 -28.50 93.16 -64.16
N TYR A 495 -27.86 93.74 -65.18
CA TYR A 495 -28.55 94.38 -66.29
C TYR A 495 -29.52 93.39 -66.98
N TYR A 496 -29.07 92.17 -67.26
CA TYR A 496 -29.93 91.15 -67.87
C TYR A 496 -31.01 90.65 -66.90
N GLU A 497 -30.74 90.60 -65.59
CA GLU A 497 -31.77 90.27 -64.59
C GLU A 497 -32.89 91.30 -64.51
N VAL A 498 -32.58 92.60 -64.65
CA VAL A 498 -33.59 93.68 -64.67
C VAL A 498 -34.34 93.68 -65.99
N LYS A 499 -33.66 93.43 -67.12
CA LYS A 499 -34.31 93.39 -68.44
C LYS A 499 -35.25 92.18 -68.62
N ALA A 500 -35.01 91.09 -67.89
CA ALA A 500 -35.83 89.89 -67.90
C ALA A 500 -37.07 89.97 -66.99
N GLU A 501 -37.29 91.07 -66.26
CA GLU A 501 -38.51 91.24 -65.46
C GLU A 501 -39.74 91.42 -66.37
N VAL A 502 -40.64 90.43 -66.33
CA VAL A 502 -41.95 90.48 -67.00
C VAL A 502 -42.79 91.58 -66.31
N PRO A 503 -43.45 92.50 -67.06
CA PRO A 503 -44.27 93.54 -66.46
C PRO A 503 -45.40 92.94 -65.60
N ARG A 504 -45.64 93.52 -64.42
CA ARG A 504 -46.72 93.09 -63.52
C ARG A 504 -48.07 93.18 -64.23
N ARG A 505 -48.72 92.03 -64.43
CA ARG A 505 -50.08 91.90 -64.98
C ARG A 505 -51.11 91.88 -63.85
N TRP A 506 -52.37 92.18 -64.16
CA TRP A 506 -53.48 91.94 -63.23
C TRP A 506 -53.59 90.45 -62.91
N THR A 507 -54.07 90.09 -61.72
CA THR A 507 -54.34 88.68 -61.40
C THR A 507 -55.60 88.22 -62.14
N THR A 508 -55.77 86.91 -62.31
CA THR A 508 -56.98 86.32 -62.91
C THR A 508 -58.25 86.88 -62.26
N ALA A 509 -58.29 86.92 -60.93
CA ALA A 509 -59.45 87.44 -60.19
C ALA A 509 -59.72 88.92 -60.45
N GLN A 510 -58.66 89.75 -60.57
CA GLN A 510 -58.80 91.17 -60.91
C GLN A 510 -59.33 91.35 -62.32
N VAL A 511 -58.82 90.61 -63.31
CA VAL A 511 -59.30 90.70 -64.69
C VAL A 511 -60.79 90.35 -64.76
N LEU A 512 -61.23 89.30 -64.07
CA LEU A 512 -62.65 88.90 -64.08
C LEU A 512 -63.55 89.90 -63.35
N SER A 513 -63.12 90.42 -62.20
CA SER A 513 -63.84 91.50 -61.48
C SER A 513 -63.94 92.75 -62.35
N PHE A 514 -62.89 93.14 -63.06
CA PHE A 514 -62.90 94.32 -63.93
C PHE A 514 -63.81 94.15 -65.15
N ILE A 515 -63.92 92.93 -65.71
CA ILE A 515 -64.93 92.63 -66.74
C ILE A 515 -66.34 92.73 -66.14
N LYS A 516 -66.57 92.15 -64.95
CA LYS A 516 -67.88 92.15 -64.27
C LYS A 516 -68.37 93.54 -63.93
N GLU A 517 -67.46 94.39 -63.48
CA GLU A 517 -67.72 95.77 -63.05
C GLU A 517 -67.70 96.76 -64.23
N GLY A 518 -67.47 96.28 -65.47
CA GLY A 518 -67.44 97.10 -66.68
C GLY A 518 -66.23 98.04 -66.79
N LEU A 519 -65.20 97.84 -65.96
CA LEU A 519 -63.97 98.63 -65.94
C LEU A 519 -63.06 98.34 -67.13
N ILE A 520 -63.17 97.14 -67.72
CA ILE A 520 -62.55 96.78 -69.01
C ILE A 520 -63.55 96.02 -69.89
N THR A 521 -63.41 96.10 -71.21
CA THR A 521 -64.28 95.34 -72.13
C THR A 521 -63.98 93.85 -72.06
N LYS A 522 -64.97 93.03 -72.43
CA LYS A 522 -64.84 91.57 -72.48
C LYS A 522 -63.68 91.12 -73.38
N GLU A 523 -63.52 91.78 -74.53
CA GLU A 523 -62.44 91.53 -75.49
C GLU A 523 -61.07 91.90 -74.89
N ARG A 524 -60.98 93.00 -74.14
CA ARG A 524 -59.73 93.39 -73.47
C ARG A 524 -59.37 92.43 -72.35
N GLY A 525 -60.37 91.94 -71.62
CA GLY A 525 -60.22 90.91 -70.59
C GLY A 525 -59.71 89.57 -71.13
N ILE A 526 -60.23 89.13 -72.28
CA ILE A 526 -59.75 87.93 -73.01
C ILE A 526 -58.27 88.05 -73.36
N VAL A 527 -57.86 89.21 -73.92
CA VAL A 527 -56.44 89.46 -74.24
C VAL A 527 -55.57 89.42 -72.99
N GLU A 528 -56.03 90.01 -71.88
CA GLU A 528 -55.24 90.04 -70.65
C GLU A 528 -55.12 88.65 -69.99
N LEU A 529 -56.16 87.82 -70.01
CA LEU A 529 -56.09 86.43 -69.55
C LEU A 529 -55.12 85.60 -70.41
N GLY A 530 -55.08 85.83 -71.72
CA GLY A 530 -54.09 85.21 -72.61
C GLY A 530 -52.66 85.65 -72.29
N LEU A 531 -52.45 86.94 -71.96
CA LEU A 531 -51.15 87.47 -71.56
C LEU A 531 -50.70 87.00 -70.15
N ILE A 532 -51.65 86.58 -69.30
CA ILE A 532 -51.38 85.94 -68.00
C ILE A 532 -51.07 84.44 -68.18
N GLY A 533 -51.32 83.87 -69.37
CA GLY A 533 -50.91 82.52 -69.76
C GLY A 533 -52.02 81.49 -69.85
N TYR A 534 -53.29 81.88 -69.84
CA TYR A 534 -54.41 80.96 -70.06
C TYR A 534 -54.58 80.64 -71.55
N ASP A 535 -54.90 79.38 -71.85
CA ASP A 535 -55.32 78.98 -73.19
C ASP A 535 -56.75 79.43 -73.51
N THR A 536 -57.16 79.26 -74.77
CA THR A 536 -58.48 79.66 -75.23
C THR A 536 -59.63 78.95 -74.51
N GLU A 537 -59.45 77.71 -74.05
CA GLU A 537 -60.51 76.95 -73.38
C GLU A 537 -60.79 77.52 -71.98
N HIS A 538 -59.73 77.77 -71.20
CA HIS A 538 -59.86 78.30 -69.85
C HIS A 538 -60.37 79.75 -69.86
N ILE A 539 -59.94 80.56 -70.83
CA ILE A 539 -60.47 81.92 -71.00
C ILE A 539 -61.97 81.89 -71.23
N ASP A 540 -62.46 80.98 -72.10
CA ASP A 540 -63.88 80.87 -72.41
C ASP A 540 -64.73 80.45 -71.20
N ILE A 541 -64.20 79.55 -70.37
CA ILE A 541 -64.84 79.14 -69.11
C ILE A 541 -64.90 80.31 -68.13
N TYR A 542 -63.78 80.99 -67.92
CA TYR A 542 -63.72 82.13 -67.01
C TYR A 542 -64.66 83.25 -67.45
N VAL A 543 -64.71 83.54 -68.75
CA VAL A 543 -65.57 84.58 -69.32
C VAL A 543 -67.05 84.21 -69.31
N LYS A 544 -67.42 82.91 -69.33
CA LYS A 544 -68.79 82.43 -69.08
C LYS A 544 -69.21 82.50 -67.60
N SER A 545 -68.24 82.50 -66.67
CA SER A 545 -68.50 82.50 -65.22
C SER A 545 -68.80 83.88 -64.63
N ILE A 546 -68.69 84.92 -65.46
CA ILE A 546 -68.96 86.34 -65.14
C ILE A 546 -70.28 86.74 -65.78
#